data_AF-A0A843G9F7-F1
#
_entry.id   AF-A0A843G9F7-F1
#
_cell.length_a   1.000
_cell.length_b   1.000
_cell.length_c   1.000
_cell.angle_alpha   90.00
_cell.angle_beta   90.00
_cell.angle_gamma   90.00
#
_symmetry.space_group_name_H-M   'P 1'
#
loop_
_entity.id
_entity.type
_entity.pdbx_description
1 polymer ?
#
loop_
_entity_poly.entity_id
_entity_poly.type
_entity_poly.pdbx_seq_one_letter_code
_entity_poly.pdbx_strand_id
1 'polypeptide(L)' 'MKFTQLEIRVVGNEIAITQENFDEDMGVSEDEIRITPEMVDSVCVELQKLKAQILSENQEKK' A
#
# COMPACT_ATOMS: atom_id res chain seq x y z
N MET A 1 22.41 4.47 -3.43
CA MET A 1 21.61 3.66 -2.49
C MET A 1 20.14 3.85 -2.86
N LYS A 2 19.33 2.79 -2.91
CA LYS A 2 17.89 2.88 -3.18
C LYS A 2 17.11 2.23 -2.06
N PHE A 3 16.16 2.94 -1.48
CA PHE A 3 15.25 2.38 -0.49
C PHE A 3 13.89 3.05 -0.58
N THR A 4 12.88 2.33 -0.11
CA THR A 4 11.50 2.81 -0.03
C THR A 4 11.11 2.86 1.45
N GLN A 5 10.54 3.99 1.87
CA GLN A 5 9.93 4.17 3.18
C GLN A 5 8.41 4.21 3.01
N LEU A 6 7.70 3.46 3.84
CA LEU A 6 6.23 3.49 3.93
C LEU A 6 5.84 4.07 5.28
N GLU A 7 5.05 5.13 5.27
CA GLU A 7 4.45 5.73 6.45
C GLU A 7 2.92 5.55 6.41
N ILE A 8 2.34 5.07 7.51
CA ILE A 8 0.88 4.94 7.66
C ILE A 8 0.46 5.82 8.83
N ARG A 9 -0.44 6.77 8.56
CA ARG A 9 -0.91 7.78 9.52
C ARG A 9 -2.42 7.81 9.58
N VAL A 10 -2.97 8.10 10.76
CA VAL A 10 -4.39 8.44 10.91
C VAL A 10 -4.51 9.96 10.93
N VAL A 11 -5.22 10.54 9.96
CA VAL A 11 -5.42 11.99 9.81
C VAL A 11 -6.91 12.28 9.90
N GLY A 12 -7.36 12.75 11.06
CA GLY A 12 -8.79 12.89 11.32
C GLY A 12 -9.50 11.53 11.26
N ASN A 13 -10.42 11.36 10.31
CA ASN A 13 -11.16 10.11 10.09
C ASN A 13 -10.61 9.28 8.91
N GLU A 14 -9.47 9.67 8.34
CA GLU A 14 -8.87 9.01 7.18
C GLU A 14 -7.57 8.29 7.56
N ILE A 15 -7.23 7.27 6.78
CA ILE A 15 -5.90 6.63 6.83
C ILE A 15 -5.10 7.15 5.63
N ALA A 16 -4.00 7.86 5.88
CA ALA A 16 -3.05 8.28 4.86
C ALA A 16 -1.89 7.29 4.81
N ILE A 17 -1.56 6.80 3.61
CA ILE A 17 -0.44 5.91 3.33
C ILE A 17 0.49 6.66 2.38
N THR A 18 1.69 6.98 2.85
CA THR A 18 2.71 7.67 2.06
C THR A 18 3.83 6.69 1.74
N GLN A 19 4.22 6.63 0.47
CA GLN A 19 5.37 5.90 -0.02
C GLN A 19 6.42 6.90 -0.50
N GLU A 20 7.54 6.96 0.19
CA GLU A 20 8.71 7.75 -0.24
C GLU A 20 9.74 6.81 -0.85
N ASN A 21 10.07 7.01 -2.12
CA ASN A 21 11.15 6.31 -2.80
C ASN A 21 12.38 7.21 -2.86
N PHE A 22 13.45 6.77 -2.23
CA PHE A 22 14.75 7.44 -2.26
C PHE A 22 15.63 6.76 -3.27
N ASP A 23 16.03 7.51 -4.29
CA ASP A 23 17.01 7.08 -5.29
C ASP A 23 18.12 8.14 -5.37
N GLU A 24 19.35 7.78 -5.02
CA GLU A 24 20.49 8.72 -5.10
C GLU A 24 20.67 9.33 -6.50
N ASP A 25 20.29 8.61 -7.56
CA ASP A 25 20.45 9.08 -8.94
C ASP A 25 19.25 9.91 -9.44
N MET A 26 18.06 9.71 -8.85
CA MET A 26 16.80 10.32 -9.32
C MET A 26 16.09 11.24 -8.31
N GLY A 27 16.63 11.35 -7.09
CA GLY A 27 16.05 12.15 -6.01
C GLY A 27 14.99 11.39 -5.19
N VAL A 28 14.17 12.14 -4.47
CA VAL A 28 13.06 11.62 -3.66
C VAL A 28 11.77 11.75 -4.46
N SER A 29 11.03 10.65 -4.61
CA SER A 29 9.63 10.69 -5.08
C SER A 29 8.68 10.25 -3.97
N GLU A 30 7.52 10.89 -3.89
CA GLU A 30 6.52 10.65 -2.86
C GLU A 30 5.16 10.41 -3.52
N ASP A 31 4.52 9.29 -3.17
CA ASP A 31 3.14 8.97 -3.53
C ASP A 31 2.31 8.85 -2.25
N GLU A 32 1.17 9.55 -2.17
CA GLU A 32 0.23 9.46 -1.03
C GLU A 32 -1.13 8.92 -1.48
N ILE A 33 -1.65 7.93 -0.75
CA ILE A 33 -3.01 7.40 -0.88
C ILE A 33 -3.78 7.72 0.40
N ARG A 34 -5.04 8.14 0.25
CA ARG A 34 -5.96 8.37 1.38
C ARG A 34 -7.14 7.40 1.32
N ILE A 35 -7.39 6.73 2.44
CA ILE A 35 -8.53 5.83 2.63
C ILE A 35 -9.51 6.54 3.55
N THR A 36 -10.66 6.93 3.01
CA THR A 36 -11.75 7.50 3.78
C THR A 36 -12.62 6.41 4.41
N PRO A 37 -13.43 6.71 5.43
CA PRO A 37 -14.32 5.73 6.07
C PRO A 37 -15.24 5.01 5.07
N GLU A 38 -15.74 5.70 4.06
CA GLU A 38 -16.62 5.15 3.02
C GLU A 38 -15.89 4.16 2.10
N MET A 39 -14.57 4.26 2.02
CA MET A 39 -13.73 3.39 1.19
C MET A 39 -13.26 2.14 1.93
N VAL A 40 -13.30 2.13 3.27
CA VAL A 40 -12.75 1.04 4.09
C VAL A 40 -13.33 -0.31 3.71
N ASP A 41 -14.65 -0.40 3.54
CA ASP A 41 -15.32 -1.66 3.18
C ASP A 41 -14.87 -2.16 1.80
N SER A 42 -14.77 -1.26 0.82
CA SER A 42 -14.30 -1.60 -0.53
C SER A 42 -12.84 -2.05 -0.52
N VAL A 43 -11.96 -1.34 0.20
CA VAL A 43 -10.54 -1.69 0.32
C VAL A 43 -10.37 -3.04 1.02
N CYS A 44 -11.14 -3.30 2.08
CA CYS A 44 -11.14 -4.59 2.75
C CYS A 44 -11.52 -5.74 1.80
N VAL A 45 -12.55 -5.56 0.97
CA VAL A 45 -12.96 -6.58 -0.01
C VAL A 45 -11.85 -6.84 -1.03
N GLU A 46 -11.24 -5.80 -1.59
CA GLU A 46 -10.16 -5.95 -2.58
C GLU A 46 -8.90 -6.59 -1.96
N LEU A 47 -8.56 -6.25 -0.71
CA LEU A 47 -7.46 -6.90 0.00
C LEU A 47 -7.71 -8.39 0.27
N GLN A 48 -8.94 -8.79 0.59
CA GLN A 48 -9.28 -10.21 0.75
C GLN A 48 -9.19 -10.97 -0.58
N LYS A 49 -9.62 -10.36 -1.69
CA LYS A 49 -9.45 -10.94 -3.04
C LYS A 49 -7.96 -11.11 -3.38
N LEU A 50 -7.16 -10.07 -3.17
CA LEU A 50 -5.72 -10.11 -3.43
C LEU A 50 -5.03 -11.19 -2.60
N LYS A 51 -5.38 -11.30 -1.30
CA LYS A 51 -4.87 -12.37 -0.43
C LYS A 51 -5.19 -13.75 -0.99
N ALA A 52 -6.42 -13.99 -1.45
CA ALA A 52 -6.81 -15.28 -2.02
C ALA A 52 -5.99 -15.62 -3.29
N GLN A 53 -5.76 -14.64 -4.16
CA GLN A 53 -4.94 -14.80 -5.37
C GLN A 53 -3.47 -15.13 -5.04
N ILE A 54 -2.86 -14.38 -4.12
CA ILE A 54 -1.46 -14.64 -3.70
C ILE A 54 -1.33 -16.05 -3.10
N LEU A 55 -2.34 -16.51 -2.35
CA LEU A 55 -2.33 -17.85 -1.77
C LEU A 55 -2.48 -18.94 -2.85
N SER A 56 -3.32 -18.76 -3.86
CA SER A 56 -3.44 -19.72 -4.97
C SER A 56 -2.14 -19.80 -5.79
N GLU A 57 -1.55 -18.65 -6.12
CA GLU A 57 -0.28 -18.61 -6.88
C GLU A 57 0.88 -19.29 -6.12
N ASN A 58 0.91 -19.16 -4.80
CA ASN A 58 1.92 -19.83 -3.96
C ASN A 58 1.69 -21.34 -3.81
N GLN A 59 0.46 -21.81 -4.00
CA GLN A 59 0.14 -23.24 -4.01
C GLN A 59 0.50 -23.91 -5.34
N GLU A 60 0.35 -23.21 -6.46
CA GLU A 60 0.70 -23.71 -7.81
C GLU A 60 2.21 -23.75 -8.09
N LYS A 61 3.02 -23.00 -7.32
CA LYS A 61 4.48 -22.97 -7.43
C LYS A 61 5.21 -24.02 -6.57
N LYS A 62 4.47 -24.95 -5.93
CA LYS A 62 5.00 -26.08 -5.15
C LYS A 62 4.82 -27.39 -5.89
#